data_AF-A0A942UEP3-F1
#
_entry.id   AF-A0A942UEP3-F1
#
_cell.length_a   1.000
_cell.length_b   1.000
_cell.length_c   1.000
_cell.angle_alpha   90.00
_cell.angle_beta   90.00
_cell.angle_gamma   90.00
#
_symmetry.space_group_name_H-M   'P 1'
#
loop_
_entity.id
_entity.type
_entity.pdbx_description
1 polymer ?
#
loop_
_entity_poly.entity_id
_entity_poly.type
_entity_poly.pdbx_seq_one_letter_code
_entity_poly.pdbx_strand_id
1 'polypeptide(L)'
;MKDNIVAWLEEGTITVPSLLFSEYRNLHLNEAELVLLLNIMTFVEKGNDFPTPEELSSRMTISISECSDMLRKLIQRGLLAIIDEYSQDGIRFEKYTIKPLWERLVSQFLTSTQNVQENQKKTEETDLYTCFENEFGRPLSPFECESLAMWMDDDHHDPVIIKAALREAVMSGKLNFRYIDRILFEWKKNGIKTLEQAKNQGRKFRQKQVQKGNPREDAPPSSIPFYNWLEQ
;
A
#
# COMPACT_ATOMS: atom_id res chain seq x y z
N MET A 1 16.16 52.85 0.23
CA MET A 1 14.91 52.04 0.25
C MET A 1 14.92 50.98 -0.84
N LYS A 2 15.24 51.32 -2.11
CA LYS A 2 15.44 50.31 -3.17
C LYS A 2 16.59 49.35 -2.89
N ASP A 3 17.74 49.85 -2.39
CA ASP A 3 18.91 48.99 -2.12
C ASP A 3 18.66 47.97 -0.99
N ASN A 4 17.86 48.35 0.03
CA ASN A 4 17.45 47.41 1.09
C ASN A 4 16.51 46.31 0.56
N ILE A 5 15.66 46.61 -0.41
CA ILE A 5 14.76 45.63 -1.03
C ILE A 5 15.56 44.68 -1.93
N VAL A 6 16.57 45.18 -2.63
CA VAL A 6 17.47 44.35 -3.43
C VAL A 6 18.29 43.43 -2.54
N ALA A 7 18.84 43.95 -1.42
CA ALA A 7 19.55 43.13 -0.44
C ALA A 7 18.67 42.02 0.16
N TRP A 8 17.39 42.29 0.43
CA TRP A 8 16.43 41.27 0.87
C TRP A 8 16.13 40.20 -0.18
N LEU A 9 16.15 40.56 -1.47
CA LEU A 9 15.98 39.58 -2.55
C LEU A 9 17.24 38.74 -2.76
N GLU A 10 18.42 39.29 -2.46
CA GLU A 10 19.71 38.58 -2.50
C GLU A 10 19.91 37.65 -1.29
N GLU A 11 19.09 37.76 -0.23
CA GLU A 11 19.17 36.88 0.95
C GLU A 11 18.81 35.41 0.68
N GLY A 12 18.26 35.10 -0.51
CA GLY A 12 17.96 33.75 -0.96
C GLY A 12 16.65 33.17 -0.43
N THR A 13 16.30 31.98 -0.92
CA THR A 13 15.11 31.24 -0.50
C THR A 13 15.50 29.84 -0.09
N ILE A 14 14.94 29.35 1.01
CA ILE A 14 15.10 27.96 1.42
C ILE A 14 14.12 27.06 0.67
N THR A 15 14.62 26.00 0.03
CA THR A 15 13.78 24.99 -0.62
C THR A 15 13.68 23.75 0.26
N VAL A 16 12.45 23.42 0.68
CA VAL A 16 12.21 22.31 1.60
C VAL A 16 11.18 21.36 0.99
N PRO A 17 11.40 20.03 1.03
CA PRO A 17 10.40 19.05 0.59
C PRO A 17 9.09 19.21 1.36
N SER A 18 7.96 19.21 0.64
CA SER A 18 6.61 19.25 1.25
C SER A 18 6.37 18.08 2.21
N LEU A 19 7.05 16.95 1.97
CA LEU A 19 7.04 15.77 2.83
C LEU A 19 7.44 16.08 4.28
N LEU A 20 8.36 17.02 4.50
CA LEU A 20 8.74 17.41 5.87
C LEU A 20 7.53 17.98 6.61
N PHE A 21 6.74 18.83 5.95
CA PHE A 21 5.55 19.45 6.55
C PHE A 21 4.39 18.48 6.75
N SER A 22 4.27 17.43 5.94
CA SER A 22 3.25 16.40 6.16
C SER A 22 3.65 15.42 7.27
N GLU A 23 4.94 15.15 7.45
CA GLU A 23 5.43 14.06 8.31
C GLU A 23 6.12 14.51 9.61
N TYR A 24 6.41 15.81 9.82
CA TYR A 24 7.15 16.26 11.01
C TYR A 24 6.47 15.83 12.33
N ARG A 25 5.14 15.81 12.35
CA ARG A 25 4.36 15.32 13.50
C ARG A 25 4.65 13.85 13.80
N ASN A 26 4.79 13.03 12.77
CA ASN A 26 5.07 11.60 12.92
C ASN A 26 6.54 11.36 13.36
N LEU A 27 7.44 12.31 13.08
CA LEU A 27 8.79 12.37 13.66
C LEU A 27 8.82 12.95 15.08
N HIS A 28 7.65 13.26 15.66
CA HIS A 28 7.49 13.88 16.98
C HIS A 28 8.15 15.27 17.07
N LEU A 29 8.32 15.95 15.95
CA LEU A 29 8.79 17.34 15.93
C LEU A 29 7.61 18.25 16.26
N ASN A 30 7.88 19.31 17.01
CA ASN A 30 6.94 20.43 17.13
C ASN A 30 7.30 21.56 16.16
N GLU A 31 6.45 22.59 16.09
CA GLU A 31 6.63 23.72 15.17
C GLU A 31 7.88 24.52 15.49
N ALA A 32 8.23 24.69 16.77
CA ALA A 32 9.42 25.42 17.17
C ALA A 32 10.71 24.68 16.78
N GLU A 33 10.75 23.36 16.98
CA GLU A 33 11.83 22.47 16.57
C GLU A 33 11.98 22.45 15.04
N LEU A 34 10.87 22.42 14.30
CA LEU A 34 10.88 22.52 12.85
C LEU A 34 11.47 23.86 12.39
N VAL A 35 11.01 24.98 12.95
CA VAL A 35 11.54 26.31 12.63
C VAL A 35 13.03 26.43 12.99
N LEU A 36 13.47 25.83 14.10
CA LEU A 36 14.89 25.77 14.45
C LEU A 36 15.70 25.04 13.37
N LEU A 37 15.24 23.88 12.91
CA LEU A 37 15.89 23.13 11.82
C LEU A 37 15.95 23.94 10.52
N LEU A 38 14.88 24.66 10.17
CA LEU A 38 14.83 25.54 8.99
C LEU A 38 15.81 26.72 9.11
N ASN A 39 15.92 27.31 10.30
CA ASN A 39 16.90 28.36 10.57
C ASN A 39 18.32 27.81 10.42
N ILE A 40 18.63 26.62 10.94
CA ILE A 40 19.93 25.97 10.75
C ILE A 40 20.23 25.77 9.26
N MET A 41 19.28 25.22 8.49
CA MET A 41 19.44 25.06 7.03
C MET A 41 19.77 26.40 6.36
N THR A 42 19.07 27.47 6.75
CA THR A 42 19.27 28.82 6.19
C THR A 42 20.66 29.37 6.52
N PHE A 43 21.17 29.13 7.74
CA PHE A 43 22.52 29.54 8.13
C PHE A 43 23.59 28.78 7.36
N VAL A 44 23.42 27.46 7.20
CA VAL A 44 24.33 26.60 6.43
C VAL A 44 24.37 27.03 4.96
N GLU A 45 23.22 27.34 4.34
CA GLU A 45 23.17 27.87 2.97
C GLU A 45 23.90 29.22 2.82
N LYS A 46 23.90 30.04 3.88
CA LYS A 46 24.63 31.32 3.94
C LYS A 46 26.12 31.16 4.30
N GLY A 47 26.62 29.92 4.44
CA GLY A 47 28.01 29.61 4.75
C GLY A 47 28.37 29.65 6.25
N ASN A 48 27.39 29.81 7.14
CA ASN A 48 27.57 29.57 8.56
C ASN A 48 27.17 28.13 8.88
N ASP A 49 28.16 27.24 8.85
CA ASP A 49 27.96 25.80 9.03
C ASP A 49 27.64 25.39 10.48
N PHE A 50 27.91 26.27 11.45
CA PHE A 50 27.71 26.01 12.89
C PHE A 50 27.19 27.24 13.65
N PRO A 51 25.95 27.68 13.35
CA PRO A 51 25.34 28.85 14.00
C PRO A 51 25.19 28.64 15.51
N THR A 52 25.52 29.68 16.26
CA THR A 52 25.43 29.65 17.72
C THR A 52 23.96 29.71 18.19
N PRO A 53 23.64 29.24 19.41
CA PRO A 53 22.29 29.38 19.98
C PRO A 53 21.82 30.84 20.06
N GLU A 54 22.73 31.79 20.22
CA GLU A 54 22.42 33.22 20.21
C GLU A 54 21.94 33.67 18.82
N GLU A 55 22.68 33.32 17.77
CA GLU A 55 22.32 33.61 16.38
C GLU A 55 20.97 32.97 15.99
N LEU A 56 20.73 31.73 16.40
CA LEU A 56 19.48 31.01 16.14
C LEU A 56 18.30 31.61 16.90
N SER A 57 18.47 31.87 18.21
CA SER A 57 17.41 32.45 19.04
C SER A 57 17.02 33.86 18.58
N SER A 58 17.95 34.64 18.00
CA SER A 58 17.65 35.98 17.47
C SER A 58 16.58 35.99 16.37
N ARG A 59 16.39 34.85 15.68
CA ARG A 59 15.39 34.65 14.62
C ARG A 59 14.13 33.94 15.11
N MET A 60 14.03 33.66 16.39
CA MET A 60 12.95 32.87 16.99
C MET A 60 12.33 33.62 18.17
N THR A 61 11.17 33.14 18.62
CA THR A 61 10.45 33.69 19.78
C THR A 61 10.85 33.03 21.10
N ILE A 62 11.95 32.29 21.12
CA ILE A 62 12.42 31.50 22.27
C ILE A 62 13.70 32.11 22.86
N SER A 63 13.95 31.85 24.13
CA SER A 63 15.18 32.26 24.80
C SER A 63 16.40 31.46 24.33
N ILE A 64 17.61 32.00 24.57
CA ILE A 64 18.89 31.33 24.27
C ILE A 64 18.99 29.98 25.01
N SER A 65 18.52 29.92 26.26
CA SER A 65 18.49 28.68 27.05
C SER A 65 17.57 27.63 26.44
N GLU A 66 16.34 28.03 26.04
CA GLU A 66 15.40 27.11 25.39
C GLU A 66 15.92 26.64 24.04
N CYS A 67 16.55 27.52 23.26
CA CYS A 67 17.19 27.18 22.00
C CYS A 67 18.29 26.14 22.19
N SER A 68 19.14 26.33 23.21
CA SER A 68 20.23 25.41 23.55
C SER A 68 19.69 24.03 23.98
N ASP A 69 18.65 24.02 24.81
CA ASP A 69 17.98 22.77 25.21
C ASP A 69 17.34 22.06 24.02
N MET A 70 16.75 22.81 23.10
CA MET A 70 16.12 22.28 21.88
C MET A 70 17.16 21.66 20.94
N LEU A 71 18.29 22.34 20.70
CA LEU A 71 19.42 21.80 19.94
C LEU A 71 19.90 20.48 20.56
N ARG A 72 20.11 20.44 21.88
CA ARG A 72 20.54 19.25 22.60
C ARG A 72 19.56 18.09 22.41
N LYS A 73 18.25 18.35 22.54
CA LYS A 73 17.19 17.35 22.33
C LYS A 73 17.18 16.82 20.90
N LEU A 74 17.32 17.69 19.91
CA LEU A 74 17.35 17.29 18.49
C LEU A 74 18.56 16.40 18.18
N ILE A 75 19.72 16.70 18.77
CA ILE A 75 20.93 15.87 18.65
C ILE A 75 20.74 14.52 19.34
N GLN A 76 20.24 14.49 20.57
CA GLN A 76 19.97 13.25 21.31
C GLN A 76 18.95 12.35 20.60
N ARG A 77 17.95 12.96 19.95
CA ARG A 77 16.94 12.25 19.15
C ARG A 77 17.49 11.78 17.80
N GLY A 78 18.70 12.18 17.42
CA GLY A 78 19.30 11.82 16.13
C GLY A 78 18.56 12.43 14.93
N LEU A 79 17.98 13.62 15.11
CA LEU A 79 17.38 14.41 14.02
C LEU A 79 18.39 15.45 13.48
N LEU A 80 19.33 15.85 14.32
CA LEU A 80 20.46 16.71 13.98
C LEU A 80 21.74 16.00 14.43
N ALA A 81 22.84 16.17 13.71
CA ALA A 81 24.15 15.69 14.17
C ALA A 81 25.21 16.77 13.99
N ILE A 82 26.25 16.69 14.81
CA ILE A 82 27.47 17.51 14.68
C ILE A 82 28.52 16.61 14.06
N ILE A 83 29.18 17.08 13.00
CA ILE A 83 30.28 16.39 12.35
C ILE A 83 31.53 17.28 12.32
N ASP A 84 32.68 16.64 12.42
CA ASP A 84 33.99 17.27 12.30
C ASP A 84 34.44 17.23 10.83
N GLU A 85 34.87 18.38 10.30
CA GLU A 85 35.54 18.48 9.01
C GLU A 85 36.87 19.22 9.12
N TYR A 86 37.69 19.05 8.09
CA TYR A 86 38.99 19.71 7.97
C TYR A 86 38.93 20.69 6.79
N SER A 87 39.29 21.95 7.04
CA SER A 87 39.49 22.91 5.97
C SER A 87 40.66 22.48 5.07
N GLN A 88 40.79 23.10 3.90
CA GLN A 88 41.94 22.91 3.00
C GLN A 88 43.27 23.22 3.70
N ASP A 89 43.23 24.07 4.73
CA ASP A 89 44.38 24.45 5.57
C ASP A 89 44.62 23.50 6.75
N GLY A 90 43.88 22.38 6.85
CA GLY A 90 44.03 21.38 7.91
C GLY A 90 43.43 21.77 9.27
N ILE A 91 42.74 22.90 9.37
CA ILE A 91 42.04 23.34 10.59
C ILE A 91 40.75 22.53 10.75
N ARG A 92 40.57 21.91 11.92
CA ARG A 92 39.35 21.19 12.28
C ARG A 92 38.25 22.18 12.63
N PHE A 93 37.08 22.03 12.02
CA PHE A 93 35.87 22.77 12.38
C PHE A 93 34.67 21.83 12.52
N GLU A 94 33.70 22.24 13.34
CA GLU A 94 32.45 21.52 13.56
C GLU A 94 31.36 22.09 12.64
N LYS A 95 30.44 21.24 12.19
CA LYS A 95 29.25 21.68 11.47
C LYS A 95 28.01 20.87 11.81
N TYR A 96 26.85 21.49 11.64
CA TYR A 96 25.58 20.79 11.74
C TYR A 96 25.23 20.04 10.45
N THR A 97 24.71 18.83 10.59
CA THR A 97 24.14 18.05 9.49
C THR A 97 22.74 17.57 9.80
N ILE A 98 21.85 17.76 8.82
CA ILE A 98 20.43 17.36 8.88
C ILE A 98 20.20 16.04 8.12
N LYS A 99 21.27 15.41 7.62
CA LYS A 99 21.21 14.08 7.01
C LYS A 99 20.42 13.05 7.86
N PRO A 100 20.58 12.98 9.19
CA PRO A 100 19.82 12.03 10.02
C PRO A 100 18.30 12.23 9.97
N LEU A 101 17.83 13.47 9.84
CA LEU A 101 16.40 13.78 9.65
C LEU A 101 15.89 13.18 8.34
N TRP A 102 16.63 13.37 7.25
CA TRP A 102 16.25 12.86 5.93
C TRP A 102 16.20 11.35 5.91
N GLU A 103 17.18 10.68 6.51
CA GLU A 103 17.22 9.22 6.62
C GLU A 103 15.99 8.68 7.38
N ARG A 104 15.57 9.38 8.45
CA ARG A 104 14.35 9.03 9.20
C ARG A 104 13.07 9.26 8.41
N LEU A 105 12.95 10.39 7.71
CA LEU A 105 11.81 10.67 6.83
C LEU A 105 11.65 9.60 5.75
N VAL A 106 12.74 9.23 5.08
CA VAL A 106 12.71 8.18 4.05
C VAL A 106 12.30 6.84 4.64
N SER A 107 12.87 6.47 5.79
CA SER A 107 12.52 5.21 6.49
C SER A 107 11.04 5.14 6.86
N GLN A 108 10.49 6.25 7.33
CA GLN A 108 9.07 6.37 7.66
C GLN A 108 8.18 6.29 6.42
N PHE A 109 8.55 6.95 5.33
CA PHE A 109 7.83 6.89 4.07
C PHE A 109 7.80 5.47 3.48
N LEU A 110 8.93 4.76 3.49
CA LEU A 110 8.97 3.37 3.04
C LEU A 110 8.07 2.48 3.90
N THR A 111 8.07 2.68 5.22
CA THR A 111 7.23 1.91 6.16
C THR A 111 5.74 2.18 5.94
N SER A 112 5.34 3.45 5.73
CA SER A 112 3.94 3.80 5.46
C SER A 112 3.47 3.22 4.12
N THR A 113 4.31 3.22 3.07
CA THR A 113 3.94 2.58 1.80
C THR A 113 3.75 1.06 1.91
N GLN A 114 4.57 0.36 2.70
CA GLN A 114 4.39 -1.08 2.95
C GLN A 114 3.12 -1.36 3.76
N ASN A 115 2.85 -0.59 4.81
CA ASN A 115 1.64 -0.74 5.61
C ASN A 115 0.35 -0.46 4.81
N VAL A 116 0.39 0.46 3.86
CA VAL A 116 -0.75 0.71 2.94
C VAL A 116 -0.99 -0.50 2.04
N GLN A 117 0.06 -1.14 1.51
CA GLN A 117 -0.08 -2.33 0.69
C GLN A 117 -0.62 -3.53 1.49
N GLU A 118 -0.15 -3.73 2.72
CA GLU A 118 -0.66 -4.80 3.59
C GLU A 118 -2.11 -4.56 4.03
N ASN A 119 -2.48 -3.32 4.37
CA ASN A 119 -3.87 -2.99 4.72
C ASN A 119 -4.81 -3.08 3.51
N GLN A 120 -4.35 -2.71 2.31
CA GLN A 120 -5.14 -2.90 1.09
C GLN A 120 -5.39 -4.39 0.83
N LYS A 121 -4.35 -5.24 0.91
CA LYS A 121 -4.51 -6.70 0.80
C LYS A 121 -5.48 -7.26 1.84
N LYS A 122 -5.32 -6.92 3.12
CA LYS A 122 -6.25 -7.37 4.18
C LYS A 122 -7.70 -6.91 3.96
N THR A 123 -7.89 -5.70 3.43
CA THR A 123 -9.23 -5.18 3.12
C THR A 123 -9.85 -5.93 1.95
N GLU A 124 -9.07 -6.20 0.89
CA GLU A 124 -9.51 -6.98 -0.27
C GLU A 124 -9.82 -8.44 0.09
N GLU A 125 -9.01 -9.04 0.97
CA GLU A 125 -9.25 -10.37 1.54
C GLU A 125 -10.53 -10.40 2.37
N THR A 126 -10.71 -9.45 3.29
CA THR A 126 -11.93 -9.38 4.13
C THR A 126 -13.20 -9.19 3.28
N ASP A 127 -13.12 -8.36 2.24
CA ASP A 127 -14.22 -8.17 1.29
C ASP A 127 -14.52 -9.44 0.48
N LEU A 128 -13.50 -10.26 0.18
CA LEU A 128 -13.67 -11.54 -0.49
C LEU A 128 -14.47 -12.53 0.36
N TYR A 129 -14.07 -12.75 1.63
CA TYR A 129 -14.81 -13.64 2.55
C TYR A 129 -16.27 -13.20 2.71
N THR A 130 -16.48 -11.89 2.93
CA THR A 130 -17.82 -11.30 3.08
C THR A 130 -18.68 -11.51 1.83
N CYS A 131 -18.10 -11.37 0.63
CA CYS A 131 -18.80 -11.65 -0.63
C CYS A 131 -19.26 -13.11 -0.71
N PHE A 132 -18.42 -14.07 -0.33
CA PHE A 132 -18.79 -15.48 -0.33
C PHE A 132 -19.90 -15.78 0.69
N GLU A 133 -19.78 -15.28 1.92
CA GLU A 133 -20.81 -15.50 2.95
C GLU A 133 -22.19 -14.97 2.52
N ASN A 134 -22.22 -13.81 1.86
CA ASN A 134 -23.47 -13.23 1.35
C ASN A 134 -24.10 -14.07 0.23
N GLU A 135 -23.32 -14.55 -0.73
CA GLU A 135 -23.83 -15.38 -1.84
C GLU A 135 -24.26 -16.78 -1.36
N PHE A 136 -23.55 -17.35 -0.38
CA PHE A 136 -23.91 -18.62 0.23
C PHE A 136 -25.03 -18.51 1.28
N GLY A 137 -25.34 -17.31 1.76
CA GLY A 137 -26.37 -17.04 2.77
C GLY A 137 -26.06 -17.63 4.15
N ARG A 138 -24.79 -17.95 4.43
CA ARG A 138 -24.31 -18.53 5.69
C ARG A 138 -22.83 -18.19 5.91
N PRO A 139 -22.34 -18.20 7.16
CA PRO A 139 -20.92 -18.07 7.42
C PRO A 139 -20.15 -19.24 6.81
N LEU A 140 -18.92 -18.96 6.37
CA LEU A 140 -18.03 -19.97 5.80
C LEU A 140 -17.50 -20.91 6.88
N SER A 141 -17.36 -22.18 6.54
CA SER A 141 -16.69 -23.15 7.40
C SER A 141 -15.16 -22.97 7.36
N PRO A 142 -14.42 -23.44 8.38
CA PRO A 142 -12.96 -23.35 8.40
C PRO A 142 -12.28 -23.91 7.15
N PHE A 143 -12.78 -25.03 6.61
CA PHE A 143 -12.27 -25.65 5.38
C PHE A 143 -12.54 -24.80 4.13
N GLU A 144 -13.67 -24.09 4.10
CA GLU A 144 -14.00 -23.18 3.00
C GLU A 144 -13.12 -21.92 3.05
N CYS A 145 -12.84 -21.41 4.26
CA CYS A 145 -11.87 -20.33 4.45
C CYS A 145 -10.45 -20.74 4.01
N GLU A 146 -10.03 -21.95 4.35
CA GLU A 146 -8.74 -22.51 3.90
C GLU A 146 -8.68 -22.65 2.37
N SER A 147 -9.78 -23.07 1.73
CA SER A 147 -9.86 -23.15 0.26
C SER A 147 -9.71 -21.77 -0.40
N LEU A 148 -10.32 -20.74 0.20
CA LEU A 148 -10.18 -19.35 -0.25
C LEU A 148 -8.75 -18.84 -0.09
N ALA A 149 -8.13 -19.11 1.05
CA ALA A 149 -6.72 -18.79 1.29
C ALA A 149 -5.81 -19.48 0.27
N MET A 150 -6.01 -20.77 0.01
CA MET A 150 -5.27 -21.55 -1.00
C MET A 150 -5.38 -20.92 -2.39
N TRP A 151 -6.57 -20.46 -2.81
CA TRP A 151 -6.74 -19.81 -4.11
C TRP A 151 -5.92 -18.52 -4.24
N MET A 152 -5.79 -17.76 -3.16
CA MET A 152 -5.03 -16.50 -3.14
C MET A 152 -3.53 -16.72 -3.00
N ASP A 153 -3.12 -17.55 -2.04
CA ASP A 153 -1.72 -17.69 -1.62
C ASP A 153 -0.97 -18.69 -2.49
N ASP A 154 -1.52 -19.90 -2.67
CA ASP A 154 -0.86 -20.97 -3.43
C ASP A 154 -1.10 -20.81 -4.93
N ASP A 155 -2.36 -20.57 -5.32
CA ASP A 155 -2.72 -20.47 -6.73
C ASP A 155 -2.49 -19.08 -7.33
N HIS A 156 -2.20 -18.07 -6.50
CA HIS A 156 -1.94 -16.70 -6.93
C HIS A 156 -3.09 -16.11 -7.77
N HIS A 157 -4.33 -16.48 -7.46
CA HIS A 157 -5.50 -15.89 -8.09
C HIS A 157 -5.77 -14.51 -7.52
N ASP A 158 -5.93 -13.52 -8.41
CA ASP A 158 -6.39 -12.20 -8.04
C ASP A 158 -7.82 -12.29 -7.42
N PRO A 159 -8.10 -11.67 -6.26
CA PRO A 159 -9.42 -11.67 -5.64
C PRO A 159 -10.56 -11.28 -6.59
N VAL A 160 -10.28 -10.41 -7.57
CA VAL A 160 -11.24 -10.00 -8.60
C VAL A 160 -11.68 -11.20 -9.47
N ILE A 161 -10.75 -12.10 -9.79
CA ILE A 161 -11.03 -13.31 -10.57
C ILE A 161 -11.80 -14.33 -9.73
N ILE A 162 -11.48 -14.47 -8.44
CA ILE A 162 -12.21 -15.34 -7.51
C ILE A 162 -13.67 -14.89 -7.38
N LYS A 163 -13.93 -13.58 -7.22
CA LYS A 163 -15.29 -13.01 -7.22
C LYS A 163 -16.02 -13.25 -8.55
N ALA A 164 -15.31 -13.17 -9.68
CA ALA A 164 -15.91 -13.45 -10.97
C ALA A 164 -16.29 -14.95 -11.13
N ALA A 165 -15.47 -15.86 -10.62
CA ALA A 165 -15.75 -17.30 -10.63
C ALA A 165 -16.96 -17.63 -9.73
N LEU A 166 -17.05 -17.01 -8.54
CA LEU A 166 -18.21 -17.10 -7.67
C LEU A 166 -19.50 -16.67 -8.40
N ARG A 167 -19.50 -15.50 -9.05
CA ARG A 167 -20.65 -15.02 -9.83
C ARG A 167 -21.05 -15.98 -10.95
N GLU A 168 -20.07 -16.58 -11.63
CA GLU A 168 -20.36 -17.56 -12.67
C GLU A 168 -20.97 -18.86 -12.10
N ALA A 169 -20.53 -19.28 -10.91
CA ALA A 169 -21.11 -20.41 -10.18
C ALA A 169 -22.57 -20.15 -9.76
N VAL A 170 -22.86 -18.94 -9.25
CA VAL A 170 -24.22 -18.47 -8.94
C VAL A 170 -25.08 -18.48 -10.20
N MET A 171 -24.61 -17.88 -11.30
CA MET A 171 -25.34 -17.85 -12.57
C MET A 171 -25.58 -19.24 -13.18
N SER A 172 -24.69 -20.19 -12.92
CA SER A 172 -24.83 -21.58 -13.37
C SER A 172 -25.74 -22.42 -12.47
N GLY A 173 -26.25 -21.85 -11.36
CA GLY A 173 -27.04 -22.56 -10.35
C GLY A 173 -26.26 -23.65 -9.60
N LYS A 174 -24.92 -23.62 -9.65
CA LYS A 174 -24.03 -24.62 -9.05
C LYS A 174 -23.10 -23.97 -8.04
N LEU A 175 -23.67 -23.53 -6.93
CA LEU A 175 -22.95 -22.83 -5.88
C LEU A 175 -22.27 -23.83 -4.92
N ASN A 176 -21.05 -24.25 -5.24
CA ASN A 176 -20.19 -25.02 -4.34
C ASN A 176 -18.71 -24.78 -4.66
N PHE A 177 -17.85 -24.91 -3.65
CA PHE A 177 -16.41 -24.65 -3.75
C PHE A 177 -15.72 -25.51 -4.81
N ARG A 178 -16.09 -26.78 -4.94
CA ARG A 178 -15.51 -27.70 -5.94
C ARG A 178 -15.80 -27.26 -7.38
N TYR A 179 -16.94 -26.62 -7.62
CA TYR A 179 -17.30 -26.08 -8.93
C TYR A 179 -16.54 -24.78 -9.21
N ILE A 180 -16.44 -23.89 -8.21
CA ILE A 180 -15.66 -22.65 -8.30
C ILE A 180 -14.19 -22.95 -8.57
N ASP A 181 -13.62 -23.92 -7.85
CA ASP A 181 -12.25 -24.41 -8.04
C ASP A 181 -11.99 -24.85 -9.49
N ARG A 182 -12.92 -25.61 -10.07
CA ARG A 182 -12.83 -26.05 -11.47
C ARG A 182 -12.88 -24.88 -12.45
N ILE A 183 -13.69 -23.86 -12.18
CA ILE A 183 -13.75 -22.64 -13.00
C ILE A 183 -12.40 -21.92 -12.93
N LEU A 184 -11.86 -21.72 -11.72
CA LEU A 184 -10.57 -21.07 -11.50
C LEU A 184 -9.42 -21.82 -12.19
N PHE A 185 -9.39 -23.15 -12.06
CA PHE A 185 -8.40 -23.99 -12.73
C PHE A 185 -8.47 -23.87 -14.26
N GLU A 186 -9.68 -23.93 -14.84
CA GLU A 186 -9.85 -23.78 -16.30
C GLU A 186 -9.47 -22.37 -16.76
N TRP A 187 -9.76 -21.34 -15.97
CA TRP A 187 -9.39 -19.97 -16.27
C TRP A 187 -7.87 -19.74 -16.18
N LYS A 188 -7.19 -20.30 -15.17
CA LYS A 188 -5.73 -20.30 -15.03
C LYS A 188 -5.07 -20.95 -16.24
N LYS A 189 -5.56 -22.14 -16.63
CA LYS A 189 -5.07 -22.89 -17.80
C LYS A 189 -5.22 -22.10 -19.10
N ASN A 190 -6.30 -21.33 -19.24
CA ASN A 190 -6.57 -20.51 -20.41
C ASN A 190 -5.91 -19.12 -20.36
N GLY A 191 -5.09 -18.83 -19.33
CA GLY A 191 -4.37 -17.57 -19.18
C GLY A 191 -5.26 -16.36 -18.91
N ILE A 192 -6.46 -16.58 -18.35
CA ILE A 192 -7.43 -15.51 -18.06
C ILE A 192 -6.97 -14.74 -16.84
N LYS A 193 -6.65 -13.47 -17.02
CA LYS A 193 -6.20 -12.58 -15.93
C LYS A 193 -7.07 -11.36 -15.73
N THR A 194 -7.99 -11.06 -16.66
CA THR A 194 -8.85 -9.88 -16.58
C THR A 194 -10.32 -10.25 -16.45
N LEU A 195 -11.08 -9.37 -15.79
CA LEU A 195 -12.51 -9.54 -15.54
C LEU A 195 -13.32 -9.62 -16.84
N GLU A 196 -12.90 -8.92 -17.89
CA GLU A 196 -13.53 -9.00 -19.22
C GLU A 196 -13.33 -10.37 -19.88
N GLN A 197 -12.12 -10.93 -19.79
CA GLN A 197 -11.82 -12.26 -20.32
C GLN A 197 -12.62 -13.34 -19.58
N ALA A 198 -12.73 -13.24 -18.26
CA ALA A 198 -13.55 -14.13 -17.43
C ALA A 198 -15.03 -14.11 -17.86
N LYS A 199 -15.62 -12.90 -18.00
CA LYS A 199 -17.00 -12.73 -18.48
C LYS A 199 -17.22 -13.33 -19.87
N ASN A 200 -16.29 -13.09 -20.80
CA ASN A 200 -16.38 -13.61 -22.17
C ASN A 200 -16.30 -15.13 -22.21
N GLN A 201 -15.48 -15.73 -21.36
CA GLN A 201 -15.33 -17.19 -21.30
C GLN A 201 -16.55 -17.85 -20.62
N GLY A 202 -17.10 -17.26 -19.56
CA GLY A 202 -18.38 -17.71 -18.99
C GLY A 202 -19.52 -17.67 -20.01
N ARG A 203 -19.60 -16.62 -20.84
CA ARG A 203 -20.57 -16.55 -21.96
C ARG A 203 -20.38 -17.68 -22.97
N LYS A 204 -19.14 -17.95 -23.41
CA LYS A 204 -18.82 -19.04 -24.34
C LYS A 204 -19.15 -20.41 -23.76
N PHE A 205 -18.87 -20.62 -22.48
CA PHE A 205 -19.15 -21.88 -21.79
C PHE A 205 -20.65 -22.16 -21.70
N ARG A 206 -21.45 -21.16 -21.33
CA ARG A 206 -22.93 -21.26 -21.33
C ARG A 206 -23.49 -21.57 -22.72
N GLN A 207 -23.02 -20.89 -23.77
CA GLN A 207 -23.47 -21.17 -25.15
C GLN A 207 -23.19 -22.61 -25.58
N LYS A 208 -22.03 -23.18 -25.19
CA LYS A 208 -21.69 -24.58 -25.48
C LYS A 208 -22.55 -25.59 -24.71
N GLN A 209 -23.00 -25.28 -23.49
CA GLN A 209 -23.91 -26.15 -22.74
C GLN A 209 -25.31 -26.18 -23.36
N VAL A 210 -25.84 -25.03 -23.80
CA VAL A 210 -27.16 -24.95 -24.45
C VAL A 210 -27.19 -25.76 -25.75
N GLN A 211 -26.10 -25.77 -26.54
CA GLN A 211 -26.03 -26.54 -27.79
C GLN A 211 -25.97 -28.07 -27.59
N LYS A 212 -25.53 -28.56 -26.43
CA LYS A 212 -25.52 -30.01 -26.11
C LYS A 212 -26.88 -30.55 -25.64
N GLY A 213 -27.87 -29.68 -25.42
CA GLY A 213 -29.18 -30.01 -24.87
C GLY A 213 -30.30 -30.30 -25.89
N ASN A 214 -30.04 -30.24 -27.20
CA ASN A 214 -31.06 -30.63 -28.19
C ASN A 214 -31.05 -32.17 -28.38
N PRO A 215 -32.17 -32.88 -28.13
CA PRO A 215 -32.27 -34.30 -28.42
C PRO A 215 -32.20 -34.51 -29.94
N ARG A 216 -31.40 -35.50 -30.36
CA ARG A 216 -31.50 -36.08 -31.70
C ARG A 216 -32.80 -36.88 -31.74
N GLU A 217 -33.79 -36.39 -32.48
CA GLU A 217 -34.87 -37.24 -32.99
C GLU A 217 -34.27 -38.23 -34.01
N ASP A 218 -34.87 -39.42 -34.05
CA ASP A 218 -34.67 -40.54 -34.99
C ASP A 218 -33.67 -41.66 -34.62
N ALA A 219 -34.13 -42.63 -33.83
CA ALA A 219 -33.79 -44.05 -33.94
C ALA A 219 -34.93 -44.95 -33.39
N PRO A 220 -35.23 -46.12 -33.99
CA PRO A 220 -36.43 -46.91 -33.70
C PRO A 220 -36.35 -47.69 -32.37
N PRO A 221 -37.49 -48.14 -31.80
CA PRO A 221 -37.51 -48.73 -30.46
C PRO A 221 -37.05 -50.19 -30.49
N SER A 222 -35.91 -50.50 -29.88
CA SER A 222 -35.56 -51.88 -29.54
C SER A 222 -36.20 -52.24 -28.19
N SER A 223 -37.12 -53.19 -28.23
CA SER A 223 -37.79 -53.79 -27.07
C SER A 223 -36.78 -54.34 -26.05
N ILE A 224 -36.87 -53.89 -24.81
CA ILE A 224 -36.22 -54.57 -23.67
C ILE A 224 -37.36 -55.09 -22.78
N PRO A 225 -37.38 -56.39 -22.41
CA PRO A 225 -38.44 -56.93 -21.56
C PRO A 225 -38.30 -56.35 -20.15
N PHE A 226 -39.41 -55.87 -19.59
CA PHE A 226 -39.48 -55.46 -18.19
C PHE A 226 -39.50 -56.70 -17.28
N TYR A 227 -38.50 -56.84 -16.41
CA TYR A 227 -38.58 -57.71 -15.24
C TYR A 227 -38.85 -56.82 -14.02
N ASN A 228 -40.07 -56.91 -13.47
CA ASN A 228 -40.53 -56.12 -12.32
C ASN A 228 -40.28 -56.95 -11.05
N TRP A 229 -39.28 -56.55 -10.25
CA TRP A 229 -38.74 -57.35 -9.13
C TRP A 229 -39.28 -56.94 -7.75
N LEU A 230 -40.40 -56.21 -7.70
CA LEU A 230 -40.96 -55.63 -6.48
C LEU A 230 -42.37 -56.16 -6.17
N GLU A 231 -42.57 -57.45 -6.37
CA GLU A 231 -43.64 -58.20 -5.72
C GLU A 231 -43.05 -59.46 -5.07
N GLN A 232 -42.77 -59.37 -3.77
CA GLN A 232 -42.82 -60.49 -2.82
C GLN A 232 -43.10 -59.97 -1.41
#